data_AF-A0A2N3F7M9-F1
#
_entry.id   AF-A0A2N3F7M9-F1
#
_cell.length_a   1.000
_cell.length_b   1.000
_cell.length_c   1.000
_cell.angle_alpha   90.00
_cell.angle_beta   90.00
_cell.angle_gamma   90.00
#
_symmetry.space_group_name_H-M   'P 1'
#
loop_
_entity.id
_entity.type
_entity.pdbx_description
1 polymer ?
#
loop_
_entity_poly.entity_id
_entity_poly.type
_entity_poly.pdbx_seq_one_letter_code
_entity_poly.pdbx_strand_id
1 'polypeptide(L)'
;MILRPRKQDHLLIGKYTGKIVIGVGILMLIPLVTSLVFQEWDTAVDFVISMSACFIFGFGTQLVCRTERDLSWSHGLVVASGSWIVATILGALPHWLSGHEGSYLDAMFDVMSGYTTTGMYLLQDLDHISRGLNMWRHLLTYAGGQGIVVIALTFLFKGTAGAYKVYVGEGKDERLLPNVVQTARAIWLVSLTWLGIGTAALFGTGILLGQDPVRAFLHGLWVFMGAWSTGGFAPQSYNTLWFHSISYEVVTVVIMIAGSLNFALHWALWTGNRKEVRRNIETVSFATTLMVITIVATFWLAKAGVYPDAMSLFRKAFYQLASGHTTTGFSTIYSKAFISQWGPVGMIATTIAMAIGASACSTGGGIKGIRLGIITKAFLQDIRRMISPESAVVRAKFHHIRDIFLEDGLVRSALTITVAYLTMYALASFMGTLYGWVAQHGLQPTGMPGAVYLTAPDEVPESQAAWELQTALVGSPAPSAPDESGCGVRQNPAIQVAFTMHRGPYDTVSDTYSQLGQWTATNGFAMVGPPQEVYLSDPAEVPPEEYLTEIRFPVSRG
;
A
#
# COMPACT_ATOMS: atom_id res chain seq x y z
N MET A 1 -3.23 28.75 0.32
CA MET A 1 -4.00 29.05 -0.90
C MET A 1 -4.84 27.83 -1.24
N ILE A 2 -6.11 27.79 -0.80
CA ILE A 2 -7.00 26.65 -1.08
C ILE A 2 -7.41 26.74 -2.56
N LEU A 3 -7.06 25.73 -3.34
CA LEU A 3 -7.47 25.64 -4.75
C LEU A 3 -9.00 25.51 -4.80
N ARG A 4 -9.69 26.51 -5.35
CA ARG A 4 -11.14 26.43 -5.62
C ARG A 4 -11.34 25.87 -7.03
N PRO A 5 -11.78 24.60 -7.18
CA PRO A 5 -11.97 24.00 -8.49
C PRO A 5 -13.10 24.69 -9.25
N ARG A 6 -12.91 24.90 -10.54
CA ARG A 6 -13.93 25.44 -11.45
C ARG A 6 -14.61 24.28 -12.19
N LYS A 7 -15.79 24.52 -12.76
CA LYS A 7 -16.51 23.55 -13.62
C LYS A 7 -15.60 22.93 -14.70
N GLN A 8 -14.72 23.73 -15.30
CA GLN A 8 -13.78 23.28 -16.32
C GLN A 8 -12.72 22.29 -15.80
N ASP A 9 -12.36 22.38 -14.52
CA ASP A 9 -11.40 21.49 -13.88
C ASP A 9 -12.03 20.11 -13.67
N HIS A 10 -13.30 20.05 -13.24
CA HIS A 10 -14.06 18.81 -13.13
C HIS A 10 -14.25 18.11 -14.49
N LEU A 11 -14.53 18.86 -15.56
CA LEU A 11 -14.60 18.30 -16.91
C LEU A 11 -13.24 17.73 -17.34
N LEU A 12 -12.15 18.40 -17.01
CA LEU A 12 -10.82 17.88 -17.33
C LEU A 12 -10.52 16.58 -16.59
N ILE A 13 -10.77 16.54 -15.28
CA ILE A 13 -10.57 15.36 -14.45
C ILE A 13 -11.42 14.20 -14.98
N GLY A 14 -12.74 14.42 -15.18
CA GLY A 14 -13.65 13.40 -15.69
C GLY A 14 -13.23 12.83 -17.06
N LYS A 15 -12.71 13.67 -17.97
CA LYS A 15 -12.19 13.22 -19.27
C LYS A 15 -11.03 12.23 -19.11
N TYR A 16 -10.07 12.50 -18.22
CA TYR A 16 -8.91 11.63 -18.08
C TYR A 16 -9.21 10.39 -17.24
N THR A 17 -10.01 10.52 -16.17
CA THR A 17 -10.52 9.39 -15.40
C THR A 17 -11.31 8.42 -16.29
N GLY A 18 -12.20 8.93 -17.15
CA GLY A 18 -12.95 8.12 -18.10
C GLY A 18 -12.09 7.28 -19.04
N LYS A 19 -10.98 7.84 -19.54
CA LYS A 19 -10.03 7.08 -20.37
C LYS A 19 -9.39 5.93 -19.62
N ILE A 20 -9.00 6.15 -18.36
CA ILE A 20 -8.40 5.11 -17.53
C ILE A 20 -9.41 3.97 -17.31
N VAL A 21 -10.68 4.32 -17.00
CA VAL A 21 -11.75 3.33 -16.82
C VAL A 21 -12.07 2.54 -18.09
N ILE A 22 -12.01 3.17 -19.29
CA ILE A 22 -12.10 2.43 -20.56
C ILE A 22 -10.96 1.39 -20.66
N GLY A 23 -9.74 1.78 -20.28
CA GLY A 23 -8.59 0.87 -20.23
C GLY A 23 -8.83 -0.34 -19.31
N VAL A 24 -9.42 -0.11 -18.14
CA VAL A 24 -9.82 -1.17 -17.19
C VAL A 24 -10.87 -2.11 -17.82
N GLY A 25 -11.89 -1.55 -18.49
CA GLY A 25 -12.89 -2.35 -19.21
C GLY A 25 -12.28 -3.21 -20.32
N ILE A 26 -11.29 -2.69 -21.07
CA ILE A 26 -10.56 -3.48 -22.08
C ILE A 26 -9.76 -4.60 -21.41
N LEU A 27 -9.16 -4.35 -20.25
CA LEU A 27 -8.38 -5.35 -19.53
C LEU A 27 -9.23 -6.55 -19.09
N MET A 28 -10.50 -6.33 -18.75
CA MET A 28 -11.47 -7.38 -18.40
C MET A 28 -11.80 -8.34 -19.56
N LEU A 29 -11.39 -8.03 -20.80
CA LEU A 29 -11.51 -8.96 -21.92
C LEU A 29 -10.69 -10.25 -21.69
N ILE A 30 -9.56 -10.15 -20.99
CA ILE A 30 -8.68 -11.30 -20.72
C ILE A 30 -9.35 -12.34 -19.80
N PRO A 31 -9.87 -11.98 -18.61
CA PRO A 31 -10.61 -12.92 -17.79
C PRO A 31 -11.92 -13.35 -18.46
N LEU A 32 -12.61 -12.50 -19.23
CA LEU A 32 -13.79 -12.91 -20.00
C LEU A 32 -13.47 -14.04 -21.00
N VAL A 33 -12.41 -13.89 -21.79
CA VAL A 33 -11.95 -14.94 -22.72
C VAL A 33 -11.55 -16.20 -21.96
N THR A 34 -10.91 -16.05 -20.80
CA THR A 34 -10.55 -17.18 -19.92
C THR A 34 -11.81 -17.95 -19.49
N SER A 35 -12.84 -17.25 -19.01
CA SER A 35 -14.11 -17.86 -18.63
C SER A 35 -14.79 -18.59 -19.81
N LEU A 36 -14.80 -17.98 -21.00
CA LEU A 36 -15.39 -18.59 -22.19
C LEU A 36 -14.66 -19.86 -22.65
N VAL A 37 -13.32 -19.85 -22.63
CA VAL A 37 -12.49 -21.02 -22.98
C VAL A 37 -12.73 -22.18 -22.02
N PHE A 38 -12.93 -21.89 -20.73
CA PHE A 38 -13.18 -22.89 -19.70
C PHE A 38 -14.67 -23.17 -19.45
N GLN A 39 -15.57 -22.61 -20.27
CA GLN A 39 -17.03 -22.81 -20.19
C GLN A 39 -17.64 -22.36 -18.85
N GLU A 40 -17.05 -21.34 -18.22
CA GLU A 40 -17.52 -20.72 -16.97
C GLU A 40 -18.52 -19.60 -17.30
N TRP A 41 -19.73 -19.98 -17.73
CA TRP A 41 -20.74 -19.05 -18.27
C TRP A 41 -21.19 -17.98 -17.27
N ASP A 42 -21.40 -18.34 -16.00
CA ASP A 42 -21.82 -17.39 -14.96
C ASP A 42 -20.76 -16.30 -14.79
N THR A 43 -19.49 -16.70 -14.60
CA THR A 43 -18.36 -15.77 -14.53
C THR A 43 -18.20 -14.94 -15.81
N ALA A 44 -18.45 -15.51 -16.99
CA ALA A 44 -18.40 -14.76 -18.24
C ALA A 44 -19.46 -13.64 -18.27
N VAL A 45 -20.68 -13.90 -17.79
CA VAL A 45 -21.74 -12.90 -17.66
C VAL A 45 -21.33 -11.79 -16.69
N ASP A 46 -20.75 -12.14 -15.54
CA ASP A 46 -20.27 -11.17 -14.55
C ASP A 46 -19.26 -10.18 -15.14
N PHE A 47 -18.31 -10.68 -15.94
CA PHE A 47 -17.35 -9.83 -16.64
C PHE A 47 -18.00 -8.98 -17.73
N VAL A 48 -19.01 -9.49 -18.46
CA VAL A 48 -19.76 -8.68 -19.44
C VAL A 48 -20.49 -7.53 -18.76
N ILE A 49 -21.11 -7.77 -17.60
CA ILE A 49 -21.80 -6.73 -16.81
C ILE A 49 -20.80 -5.66 -16.36
N SER A 50 -19.69 -6.07 -15.75
CA SER A 50 -18.66 -5.14 -15.25
C SER A 50 -17.97 -4.36 -16.37
N MET A 51 -17.64 -5.01 -17.49
CA MET A 51 -17.07 -4.37 -18.67
C MET A 51 -18.04 -3.34 -19.27
N SER A 52 -19.34 -3.67 -19.33
CA SER A 52 -20.38 -2.74 -19.79
C SER A 52 -20.48 -1.53 -18.87
N ALA A 53 -20.44 -1.72 -17.54
CA ALA A 53 -20.42 -0.61 -16.58
C ALA A 53 -19.18 0.29 -16.77
N CYS A 54 -18.00 -0.29 -16.97
CA CYS A 54 -16.77 0.46 -17.29
C CYS A 54 -16.91 1.28 -18.56
N PHE A 55 -17.45 0.70 -19.64
CA PHE A 55 -17.63 1.41 -20.91
C PHE A 55 -18.71 2.49 -20.84
N ILE A 56 -19.83 2.25 -20.15
CA ILE A 56 -20.88 3.26 -19.96
C ILE A 56 -20.30 4.46 -19.20
N PHE A 57 -19.59 4.23 -18.09
CA PHE A 57 -18.95 5.29 -17.33
C PHE A 57 -17.87 6.01 -18.16
N GLY A 58 -16.97 5.23 -18.77
CA GLY A 58 -15.83 5.73 -19.51
C GLY A 58 -16.21 6.53 -20.76
N PHE A 59 -17.09 6.00 -21.61
CA PHE A 59 -17.57 6.73 -22.79
C PHE A 59 -18.55 7.83 -22.41
N GLY A 60 -19.40 7.65 -21.39
CA GLY A 60 -20.28 8.70 -20.88
C GLY A 60 -19.51 9.94 -20.44
N THR A 61 -18.42 9.74 -19.69
CA THR A 61 -17.51 10.85 -19.31
C THR A 61 -16.76 11.43 -20.51
N GLN A 62 -16.37 10.64 -21.53
CA GLN A 62 -15.82 11.22 -22.77
C GLN A 62 -16.83 12.10 -23.53
N LEU A 63 -18.11 11.75 -23.50
CA LEU A 63 -19.17 12.49 -24.19
C LEU A 63 -19.51 13.80 -23.47
N VAL A 64 -19.65 13.75 -22.14
CA VAL A 64 -20.04 14.89 -21.31
C VAL A 64 -18.86 15.83 -21.05
N CYS A 65 -17.68 15.29 -20.77
CA CYS A 65 -16.53 16.04 -20.28
C CYS A 65 -15.57 16.47 -21.41
N ARG A 66 -16.09 17.16 -22.43
CA ARG A 66 -15.27 17.64 -23.55
C ARG A 66 -14.51 18.91 -23.19
N THR A 67 -13.19 18.87 -23.34
CA THR A 67 -12.30 20.02 -23.11
C THR A 67 -11.01 19.87 -23.90
N GLU A 68 -10.44 21.00 -24.31
CA GLU A 68 -9.16 21.10 -25.04
C GLU A 68 -7.99 21.54 -24.14
N ARG A 69 -8.24 21.80 -22.86
CA ARG A 69 -7.19 22.21 -21.92
C ARG A 69 -6.24 21.06 -21.59
N ASP A 70 -4.99 21.43 -21.32
CA ASP A 70 -3.99 20.52 -20.76
C ASP A 70 -4.14 20.39 -19.24
N LEU A 71 -3.72 19.23 -18.72
CA LEU A 71 -3.67 18.96 -17.27
C LEU A 71 -2.74 19.95 -16.57
N SER A 72 -3.12 20.41 -15.39
CA SER A 72 -2.21 21.04 -14.42
C SER A 72 -1.61 19.95 -13.52
N TRP A 73 -0.66 20.31 -12.66
CA TRP A 73 -0.08 19.37 -11.68
C TRP A 73 -1.13 18.86 -10.69
N SER A 74 -1.99 19.74 -10.17
CA SER A 74 -3.08 19.34 -9.28
C SER A 74 -4.08 18.41 -9.97
N HIS A 75 -4.42 18.69 -11.23
CA HIS A 75 -5.32 17.81 -11.99
C HIS A 75 -4.70 16.43 -12.23
N GLY A 76 -3.38 16.35 -12.49
CA GLY A 76 -2.68 15.07 -12.65
C GLY A 76 -2.75 14.19 -11.40
N LEU A 77 -2.55 14.79 -10.22
CA LEU A 77 -2.65 14.10 -8.93
C LEU A 77 -4.07 13.59 -8.65
N VAL A 78 -5.09 14.43 -8.87
CA VAL A 78 -6.50 14.06 -8.64
C VAL A 78 -6.99 13.01 -9.63
N VAL A 79 -6.57 13.10 -10.90
CA VAL A 79 -6.88 12.06 -11.90
C VAL A 79 -6.25 10.74 -11.50
N ALA A 80 -4.99 10.75 -11.07
CA ALA A 80 -4.32 9.54 -10.60
C ALA A 80 -5.10 8.92 -9.43
N SER A 81 -5.26 9.61 -8.29
CA SER A 81 -5.94 9.05 -7.12
C SER A 81 -7.41 8.70 -7.38
N GLY A 82 -8.17 9.58 -8.02
CA GLY A 82 -9.59 9.35 -8.30
C GLY A 82 -9.84 8.20 -9.27
N SER A 83 -8.94 7.98 -10.23
CA SER A 83 -9.06 6.85 -11.16
C SER A 83 -8.89 5.49 -10.48
N TRP A 84 -8.02 5.40 -9.46
CA TRP A 84 -7.85 4.17 -8.68
C TRP A 84 -9.14 3.82 -7.93
N ILE A 85 -9.77 4.80 -7.28
CA ILE A 85 -11.02 4.58 -6.55
C ILE A 85 -12.14 4.12 -7.50
N VAL A 86 -12.33 4.81 -8.63
CA VAL A 86 -13.37 4.46 -9.60
C VAL A 86 -13.09 3.09 -10.25
N ALA A 87 -11.83 2.80 -10.58
CA ALA A 87 -11.43 1.50 -11.13
C ALA A 87 -11.66 0.36 -10.13
N THR A 88 -11.44 0.60 -8.84
CA THR A 88 -11.73 -0.38 -7.77
C THR A 88 -13.22 -0.64 -7.65
N ILE A 89 -14.05 0.42 -7.61
CA ILE A 89 -15.51 0.27 -7.55
C ILE A 89 -15.99 -0.58 -8.73
N LEU A 90 -15.66 -0.20 -9.96
CA LEU A 90 -16.17 -0.93 -11.13
C LEU A 90 -15.53 -2.32 -11.28
N GLY A 91 -14.26 -2.46 -10.89
CA GLY A 91 -13.50 -3.72 -10.92
C GLY A 91 -13.93 -4.75 -9.88
N ALA A 92 -14.61 -4.32 -8.82
CA ALA A 92 -15.15 -5.17 -7.75
C ALA A 92 -16.44 -5.89 -8.16
N LEU A 93 -17.13 -5.44 -9.21
CA LEU A 93 -18.36 -6.08 -9.69
C LEU A 93 -18.22 -7.59 -9.95
N PRO A 94 -17.23 -8.11 -10.71
CA PRO A 94 -17.10 -9.55 -10.93
C PRO A 94 -16.76 -10.31 -9.64
N HIS A 95 -16.04 -9.71 -8.70
CA HIS A 95 -15.79 -10.31 -7.39
C HIS A 95 -17.08 -10.46 -6.59
N TRP A 96 -17.87 -9.39 -6.52
CA TRP A 96 -19.13 -9.38 -5.79
C TRP A 96 -20.18 -10.31 -6.39
N LEU A 97 -20.35 -10.29 -7.72
CA LEU A 97 -21.32 -11.14 -8.43
C LEU A 97 -20.96 -12.63 -8.34
N SER A 98 -19.68 -12.96 -8.17
CA SER A 98 -19.23 -14.35 -8.01
C SER A 98 -19.77 -15.05 -6.76
N GLY A 99 -20.26 -14.30 -5.76
CA GLY A 99 -20.78 -14.85 -4.50
C GLY A 99 -19.74 -15.38 -3.51
N HIS A 100 -18.43 -15.23 -3.79
CA HIS A 100 -17.36 -15.68 -2.90
C HIS A 100 -16.94 -14.64 -1.85
N GLU A 101 -17.51 -13.43 -1.91
CA GLU A 101 -17.22 -12.32 -1.01
C GLU A 101 -18.38 -12.10 -0.03
N GLY A 102 -18.09 -11.71 1.21
CA GLY A 102 -19.12 -11.46 2.23
C GLY A 102 -19.95 -10.20 1.96
N SER A 103 -19.34 -9.19 1.33
CA SER A 103 -19.96 -7.91 1.01
C SER A 103 -19.31 -7.26 -0.22
N TYR A 104 -19.95 -6.23 -0.77
CA TYR A 104 -19.33 -5.44 -1.85
C TYR A 104 -18.07 -4.70 -1.38
N LEU A 105 -18.00 -4.33 -0.10
CA LEU A 105 -16.82 -3.70 0.47
C LEU A 105 -15.63 -4.67 0.52
N ASP A 106 -15.88 -5.95 0.81
CA ASP A 106 -14.84 -6.99 0.76
C ASP A 106 -14.33 -7.18 -0.67
N ALA A 107 -15.23 -7.21 -1.65
CA ALA A 107 -14.86 -7.24 -3.07
C ALA A 107 -14.01 -6.00 -3.47
N MET A 108 -14.36 -4.81 -2.97
CA MET A 108 -13.57 -3.59 -3.19
C MET A 108 -12.19 -3.68 -2.53
N PHE A 109 -12.09 -4.26 -1.33
CA PHE A 109 -10.83 -4.48 -0.64
C PHE A 109 -9.91 -5.38 -1.48
N ASP A 110 -10.43 -6.50 -1.99
CA ASP A 110 -9.66 -7.46 -2.80
C ASP A 110 -9.17 -6.85 -4.11
N VAL A 111 -10.03 -6.09 -4.79
CA VAL A 111 -9.65 -5.43 -6.04
C VAL A 111 -8.66 -4.30 -5.81
N MET A 112 -8.84 -3.50 -4.76
CA MET A 112 -7.88 -2.47 -4.37
C MET A 112 -6.53 -3.12 -4.04
N SER A 113 -6.53 -4.17 -3.23
CA SER A 113 -5.34 -4.93 -2.84
C SER A 113 -4.63 -5.54 -4.06
N GLY A 114 -5.38 -6.03 -5.04
CA GLY A 114 -4.84 -6.46 -6.33
C GLY A 114 -4.15 -5.31 -7.08
N TYR A 115 -4.85 -4.19 -7.28
CA TYR A 115 -4.30 -3.03 -8.00
C TYR A 115 -3.09 -2.40 -7.30
N THR A 116 -3.11 -2.30 -5.97
CA THR A 116 -2.00 -1.74 -5.19
C THR A 116 -0.89 -2.75 -4.94
N THR A 117 -1.00 -3.96 -5.50
CA THR A 117 -0.04 -5.06 -5.28
C THR A 117 0.20 -5.34 -3.79
N THR A 118 -0.85 -5.21 -2.97
CA THR A 118 -0.78 -5.46 -1.53
C THR A 118 -0.83 -6.96 -1.22
N GLY A 119 -1.61 -7.71 -2.00
CA GLY A 119 -1.63 -9.17 -1.89
C GLY A 119 -2.47 -9.76 -0.75
N MET A 120 -3.25 -8.93 -0.06
CA MET A 120 -4.25 -9.38 0.93
C MET A 120 -5.60 -9.63 0.25
N TYR A 121 -6.38 -10.58 0.77
CA TYR A 121 -7.71 -10.89 0.25
C TYR A 121 -8.67 -11.29 1.39
N LEU A 122 -9.96 -11.02 1.19
CA LEU A 122 -11.09 -11.39 2.03
C LEU A 122 -11.99 -12.43 1.36
N LEU A 123 -11.71 -12.75 0.09
CA LEU A 123 -12.37 -13.81 -0.65
C LEU A 123 -12.41 -15.12 0.13
N GLN A 124 -13.60 -15.70 0.24
CA GLN A 124 -13.84 -16.97 0.90
C GLN A 124 -13.67 -18.12 -0.09
N ASP A 125 -13.05 -19.21 0.37
CA ASP A 125 -12.82 -20.42 -0.42
C ASP A 125 -12.06 -20.20 -1.75
N LEU A 126 -10.84 -19.65 -1.63
CA LEU A 126 -9.97 -19.31 -2.75
C LEU A 126 -9.74 -20.47 -3.74
N ASP A 127 -9.72 -21.70 -3.26
CA ASP A 127 -9.31 -22.87 -4.04
C ASP A 127 -10.40 -23.33 -5.03
N HIS A 128 -11.65 -22.86 -4.86
CA HIS A 128 -12.81 -23.25 -5.67
C HIS A 128 -13.35 -22.14 -6.58
N ILE A 129 -12.69 -20.97 -6.62
CA ILE A 129 -13.09 -19.89 -7.53
C ILE A 129 -12.90 -20.28 -9.00
N SER A 130 -13.69 -19.65 -9.86
CA SER A 130 -13.57 -19.82 -11.31
C SER A 130 -12.20 -19.36 -11.82
N ARG A 131 -11.71 -19.99 -12.90
CA ARG A 131 -10.43 -19.64 -13.52
C ARG A 131 -10.46 -18.23 -14.08
N GLY A 132 -11.61 -17.77 -14.58
CA GLY A 132 -11.82 -16.39 -15.00
C GLY A 132 -11.64 -15.38 -13.86
N LEU A 133 -12.21 -15.64 -12.69
CA LEU A 133 -12.03 -14.78 -11.51
C LEU A 133 -10.59 -14.83 -11.00
N ASN A 134 -9.97 -16.02 -10.97
CA ASN A 134 -8.57 -16.16 -10.59
C ASN A 134 -7.63 -15.43 -11.56
N MET A 135 -7.93 -15.45 -12.86
CA MET A 135 -7.22 -14.66 -13.86
C MET A 135 -7.34 -13.17 -13.57
N TRP A 136 -8.53 -12.68 -13.23
CA TRP A 136 -8.71 -11.27 -12.89
C TRP A 136 -7.87 -10.86 -11.67
N ARG A 137 -7.88 -11.65 -10.60
CA ARG A 137 -7.02 -11.42 -9.41
C ARG A 137 -5.56 -11.20 -9.78
N HIS A 138 -4.99 -12.07 -10.59
CA HIS A 138 -3.58 -11.97 -10.99
C HIS A 138 -3.33 -10.89 -12.05
N LEU A 139 -4.31 -10.60 -12.90
CA LEU A 139 -4.22 -9.52 -13.86
C LEU A 139 -4.27 -8.15 -13.19
N LEU A 140 -5.03 -8.01 -12.10
CA LEU A 140 -5.07 -6.81 -11.24
C LEU A 140 -3.69 -6.50 -10.68
N THR A 141 -2.99 -7.50 -10.10
CA THR A 141 -1.62 -7.31 -9.60
C THR A 141 -0.65 -7.03 -10.73
N TYR A 142 -0.78 -7.72 -11.86
CA TYR A 142 0.09 -7.49 -13.01
C TYR A 142 -0.06 -6.06 -13.56
N ALA A 143 -1.28 -5.64 -13.85
CA ALA A 143 -1.61 -4.30 -14.35
C ALA A 143 -1.29 -3.21 -13.32
N GLY A 144 -1.65 -3.44 -12.06
CA GLY A 144 -1.43 -2.54 -10.94
C GLY A 144 0.05 -2.28 -10.64
N GLY A 145 0.89 -3.32 -10.64
CA GLY A 145 2.33 -3.19 -10.42
C GLY A 145 3.04 -2.36 -11.51
N GLN A 146 2.52 -2.37 -12.73
CA GLN A 146 3.01 -1.49 -13.80
C GLN A 146 2.41 -0.07 -13.73
N GLY A 147 1.41 0.16 -12.88
CA GLY A 147 0.60 1.38 -12.80
C GLY A 147 -0.54 1.37 -13.81
N ILE A 148 -1.78 1.40 -13.32
CA ILE A 148 -2.99 1.45 -14.16
C ILE A 148 -2.95 2.67 -15.10
N VAL A 149 -2.44 3.80 -14.61
CA VAL A 149 -2.33 5.00 -15.44
C VAL A 149 -1.25 4.81 -16.50
N VAL A 150 -0.12 4.18 -16.20
CA VAL A 150 0.89 3.81 -17.23
C VAL A 150 0.28 3.00 -18.38
N ILE A 151 -0.68 2.11 -18.09
CA ILE A 151 -1.42 1.37 -19.13
C ILE A 151 -2.20 2.34 -20.01
N ALA A 152 -3.02 3.19 -19.39
CA ALA A 152 -3.83 4.15 -20.11
C ALA A 152 -2.96 5.12 -20.94
N LEU A 153 -1.83 5.59 -20.38
CA LEU A 153 -0.87 6.47 -21.05
C LEU A 153 -0.28 5.85 -22.32
N THR A 154 -0.05 4.53 -22.31
CA THR A 154 0.58 3.81 -23.43
C THR A 154 -0.30 3.77 -24.67
N PHE A 155 -1.62 3.59 -24.47
CA PHE A 155 -2.57 3.28 -25.55
C PHE A 155 -3.61 4.39 -25.82
N LEU A 156 -3.94 5.23 -24.84
CA LEU A 156 -5.10 6.14 -24.89
C LEU A 156 -4.75 7.63 -24.89
N PHE A 157 -3.47 7.97 -24.72
CA PHE A 157 -2.99 9.36 -24.71
C PHE A 157 -2.19 9.66 -25.98
N LYS A 158 -2.61 10.69 -26.72
CA LYS A 158 -1.93 11.13 -27.96
C LYS A 158 -0.91 12.26 -27.73
N GLY A 159 -0.84 12.85 -26.53
CA GLY A 159 0.01 14.01 -26.20
C GLY A 159 0.88 13.82 -24.95
N THR A 160 2.03 14.48 -24.91
CA THR A 160 3.08 14.28 -23.90
C THR A 160 2.94 15.15 -22.65
N ALA A 161 2.39 16.37 -22.77
CA ALA A 161 2.33 17.34 -21.68
C ALA A 161 1.36 16.93 -20.56
N GLY A 162 0.17 16.45 -20.91
CA GLY A 162 -0.79 15.92 -19.94
C GLY A 162 -0.36 14.56 -19.38
N ALA A 163 0.21 13.70 -20.23
CA ALA A 163 0.68 12.36 -19.86
C ALA A 163 1.71 12.39 -18.72
N TYR A 164 2.64 13.34 -18.76
CA TYR A 164 3.69 13.45 -17.74
C TYR A 164 3.12 13.77 -16.35
N LYS A 165 2.10 14.63 -16.27
CA LYS A 165 1.54 15.06 -14.99
C LYS A 165 0.75 13.96 -14.30
N VAL A 166 0.08 13.09 -15.07
CA VAL A 166 -0.57 11.91 -14.50
C VAL A 166 0.45 10.81 -14.15
N TYR A 167 1.52 10.66 -14.94
CA TYR A 167 2.62 9.73 -14.65
C TYR A 167 3.29 10.03 -13.29
N VAL A 168 3.61 11.29 -13.03
CA VAL A 168 4.13 11.73 -11.73
C VAL A 168 3.05 11.64 -10.65
N GLY A 169 1.78 11.92 -10.99
CA GLY A 169 0.66 11.75 -10.07
C GLY A 169 0.47 10.31 -9.59
N GLU A 170 0.88 9.33 -10.38
CA GLU A 170 0.93 7.90 -10.01
C GLU A 170 2.19 7.52 -9.20
N GLY A 171 3.03 8.50 -8.84
CA GLY A 171 4.23 8.27 -8.04
C GLY A 171 5.45 7.80 -8.84
N LYS A 172 5.45 7.99 -10.17
CA LYS A 172 6.61 7.69 -11.02
C LYS A 172 7.35 8.95 -11.42
N ASP A 173 8.50 9.16 -10.80
CA ASP A 173 9.32 10.37 -11.04
C ASP A 173 10.45 10.15 -12.05
N GLU A 174 10.88 8.90 -12.25
CA GLU A 174 11.99 8.56 -13.13
C GLU A 174 11.54 8.41 -14.59
N ARG A 175 12.34 8.97 -15.50
CA ARG A 175 12.16 8.83 -16.96
C ARG A 175 13.22 7.87 -17.50
N LEU A 176 12.78 6.77 -18.11
CA LEU A 176 13.68 5.85 -18.83
C LEU A 176 14.08 6.43 -20.19
N LEU A 177 13.13 7.11 -20.83
CA LEU A 177 13.28 7.69 -22.16
C LEU A 177 12.81 9.15 -22.14
N PRO A 178 13.22 10.00 -23.11
CA PRO A 178 12.84 11.42 -23.15
C PRO A 178 11.33 11.65 -23.14
N ASN A 179 10.55 10.70 -23.64
CA ASN A 179 9.09 10.72 -23.66
C ASN A 179 8.51 9.71 -22.65
N VAL A 180 7.57 10.16 -21.82
CA VAL A 180 6.88 9.30 -20.84
C VAL A 180 6.03 8.19 -21.46
N VAL A 181 5.47 8.42 -22.64
CA VAL A 181 4.75 7.36 -23.38
C VAL A 181 5.72 6.29 -23.87
N GLN A 182 6.93 6.67 -24.28
CA GLN A 182 7.98 5.70 -24.64
C GLN A 182 8.52 4.98 -23.40
N THR A 183 8.68 5.69 -22.28
CA THR A 183 9.03 5.09 -20.98
C THR A 183 8.00 4.04 -20.58
N ALA A 184 6.71 4.35 -20.67
CA ALA A 184 5.62 3.44 -20.40
C ALA A 184 5.65 2.19 -21.30
N ARG A 185 5.91 2.37 -22.60
CA ARG A 185 6.09 1.25 -23.55
C ARG A 185 7.30 0.38 -23.23
N ALA A 186 8.41 0.98 -22.80
CA ALA A 186 9.61 0.25 -22.42
C ALA A 186 9.38 -0.60 -21.16
N ILE A 187 8.69 -0.04 -20.15
CA ILE A 187 8.25 -0.79 -18.95
C ILE A 187 7.41 -2.01 -19.36
N TRP A 188 6.42 -1.80 -20.24
CA TRP A 188 5.58 -2.89 -20.74
C TRP A 188 6.35 -3.94 -21.53
N LEU A 189 7.32 -3.54 -22.36
CA LEU A 189 8.17 -4.46 -23.10
C LEU A 189 9.01 -5.34 -22.16
N VAL A 190 9.62 -4.74 -21.14
CA VAL A 190 10.37 -5.47 -20.10
C VAL A 190 9.47 -6.47 -19.39
N SER A 191 8.33 -6.01 -18.89
CA SER A 191 7.39 -6.84 -18.14
C SER A 191 6.83 -7.99 -18.97
N LEU A 192 6.44 -7.76 -20.23
CA LEU A 192 5.94 -8.82 -21.12
C LEU A 192 7.04 -9.84 -21.50
N THR A 193 8.29 -9.40 -21.63
CA THR A 193 9.41 -10.31 -21.89
C THR A 193 9.62 -11.24 -20.69
N TRP A 194 9.61 -10.69 -19.48
CA TRP A 194 9.67 -11.47 -18.26
C TRP A 194 8.44 -12.36 -18.07
N LEU A 195 7.25 -11.91 -18.47
CA LEU A 195 6.02 -12.71 -18.46
C LEU A 195 6.19 -14.00 -19.25
N GLY A 196 6.71 -13.92 -20.47
CA GLY A 196 6.99 -15.10 -21.28
C GLY A 196 8.03 -16.03 -20.64
N ILE A 197 9.17 -15.48 -20.25
CA ILE A 197 10.29 -16.26 -19.69
C ILE A 197 9.93 -16.90 -18.34
N GLY A 198 9.38 -16.12 -17.42
CA GLY A 198 9.04 -16.56 -16.08
C GLY A 198 7.86 -17.52 -16.06
N THR A 199 6.83 -17.29 -16.89
CA THR A 199 5.73 -18.26 -17.06
C THR A 199 6.25 -19.57 -17.63
N ALA A 200 7.12 -19.55 -18.64
CA ALA A 200 7.70 -20.76 -19.20
C ALA A 200 8.54 -21.55 -18.17
N ALA A 201 9.32 -20.85 -17.34
CA ALA A 201 10.11 -21.46 -16.28
C ALA A 201 9.22 -22.10 -15.20
N LEU A 202 8.18 -21.41 -14.73
CA LEU A 202 7.23 -21.94 -13.75
C LEU A 202 6.33 -23.03 -14.32
N PHE A 203 5.95 -22.94 -15.59
CA PHE A 203 5.26 -24.00 -16.30
C PHE A 203 6.12 -25.27 -16.36
N GLY A 204 7.39 -25.15 -16.75
CA GLY A 204 8.33 -26.26 -16.79
C GLY A 204 8.50 -26.94 -15.43
N THR A 205 8.61 -26.16 -14.34
CA THR A 205 8.65 -26.73 -12.98
C THR A 205 7.33 -27.37 -12.59
N GLY A 206 6.18 -26.81 -12.96
CA GLY A 206 4.85 -27.41 -12.75
C GLY A 206 4.69 -28.76 -13.44
N ILE A 207 5.15 -28.89 -14.69
CA ILE A 207 5.16 -30.17 -15.42
C ILE A 207 6.06 -31.20 -14.74
N LEU A 208 7.25 -30.79 -14.28
CA LEU A 208 8.16 -31.69 -13.54
C LEU A 208 7.57 -32.18 -12.22
N LEU A 209 6.66 -31.41 -11.62
CA LEU A 209 5.89 -31.81 -10.43
C LEU A 209 4.70 -32.73 -10.76
N GLY A 210 4.46 -33.04 -12.03
CA GLY A 210 3.37 -33.92 -12.47
C GLY A 210 2.01 -33.22 -12.54
N GLN A 211 1.96 -31.89 -12.62
CA GLN A 211 0.71 -31.17 -12.80
C GLN A 211 0.17 -31.36 -14.23
N ASP A 212 -1.16 -31.36 -14.35
CA ASP A 212 -1.83 -31.28 -15.66
C ASP A 212 -1.31 -30.06 -16.46
N PRO A 213 -1.05 -30.18 -17.77
CA PRO A 213 -0.46 -29.10 -18.55
C PRO A 213 -1.23 -27.78 -18.53
N VAL A 214 -2.56 -27.82 -18.55
CA VAL A 214 -3.37 -26.60 -18.52
C VAL A 214 -3.27 -25.95 -17.15
N ARG A 215 -3.35 -26.75 -16.07
CA ARG A 215 -3.17 -26.26 -14.70
C ARG A 215 -1.77 -25.68 -14.49
N ALA A 216 -0.73 -26.40 -14.92
CA ALA A 216 0.66 -25.96 -14.79
C ALA A 216 0.90 -24.62 -15.50
N PHE A 217 0.31 -24.43 -16.69
CA PHE A 217 0.44 -23.18 -17.43
C PHE A 217 -0.25 -22.03 -16.70
N LEU A 218 -1.50 -22.22 -16.28
CA LEU A 218 -2.26 -21.19 -15.56
C LEU A 218 -1.60 -20.85 -14.21
N HIS A 219 -1.19 -21.85 -13.42
CA HIS A 219 -0.50 -21.62 -12.16
C HIS A 219 0.84 -20.90 -12.37
N GLY A 220 1.60 -21.28 -13.39
CA GLY A 220 2.86 -20.60 -13.72
C GLY A 220 2.65 -19.15 -14.13
N LEU A 221 1.61 -18.88 -14.93
CA LEU A 221 1.24 -17.53 -15.37
C LEU A 221 0.80 -16.65 -14.18
N TRP A 222 -0.09 -17.19 -13.34
CA TRP A 222 -0.63 -16.50 -12.19
C TRP A 222 0.44 -16.23 -11.12
N VAL A 223 1.23 -17.23 -10.77
CA VAL A 223 2.35 -17.04 -9.82
C VAL A 223 3.38 -16.07 -10.40
N PHE A 224 3.67 -16.11 -11.70
CA PHE A 224 4.53 -15.10 -12.31
C PHE A 224 3.98 -13.70 -12.10
N MET A 225 2.70 -13.46 -12.40
CA MET A 225 2.07 -12.15 -12.24
C MET A 225 2.15 -11.66 -10.79
N GLY A 226 1.86 -12.54 -9.83
CA GLY A 226 1.99 -12.24 -8.40
C GLY A 226 3.43 -11.96 -7.96
N ALA A 227 4.42 -12.71 -8.47
CA ALA A 227 5.83 -12.54 -8.13
C ALA A 227 6.46 -11.30 -8.77
N TRP A 228 6.28 -11.13 -10.08
CA TRP A 228 6.91 -10.06 -10.86
C TRP A 228 6.39 -8.69 -10.47
N SER A 229 5.08 -8.58 -10.24
CA SER A 229 4.48 -7.34 -9.76
C SER A 229 4.57 -7.18 -8.25
N THR A 230 5.31 -8.04 -7.56
CA THR A 230 5.49 -7.99 -6.10
C THR A 230 4.15 -7.86 -5.37
N GLY A 231 3.13 -8.58 -5.85
CA GLY A 231 1.74 -8.46 -5.41
C GLY A 231 1.19 -9.65 -4.67
N GLY A 232 1.92 -10.77 -4.56
CA GLY A 232 1.67 -11.80 -3.53
C GLY A 232 0.45 -12.71 -3.71
N PHE A 233 -0.44 -12.40 -4.64
CA PHE A 233 -1.54 -13.28 -4.98
C PHE A 233 -1.03 -14.59 -5.56
N ALA A 234 -1.56 -15.68 -4.99
CA ALA A 234 -1.33 -17.03 -5.42
C ALA A 234 -2.66 -17.67 -5.82
N PRO A 235 -2.62 -18.68 -6.71
CA PRO A 235 -3.83 -19.35 -7.17
C PRO A 235 -4.43 -20.29 -6.13
N GLN A 236 -3.72 -20.56 -5.03
CA GLN A 236 -4.12 -21.47 -3.97
C GLN A 236 -3.95 -20.80 -2.60
N SER A 237 -4.82 -21.16 -1.65
CA SER A 237 -4.93 -20.58 -0.30
C SER A 237 -3.64 -20.71 0.52
N TYR A 238 -2.92 -21.83 0.36
CA TYR A 238 -1.63 -22.06 0.99
C TYR A 238 -0.45 -21.32 0.33
N ASN A 239 -0.71 -20.41 -0.62
CA ASN A 239 0.31 -19.64 -1.32
C ASN A 239 1.40 -20.56 -1.93
N THR A 240 2.66 -20.13 -2.00
CA THR A 240 3.75 -20.91 -2.59
C THR A 240 4.09 -22.20 -1.84
N LEU A 241 3.65 -22.34 -0.57
CA LEU A 241 3.80 -23.58 0.18
C LEU A 241 3.08 -24.76 -0.50
N TRP A 242 1.96 -24.51 -1.21
CA TRP A 242 1.17 -25.53 -1.90
C TRP A 242 1.97 -26.37 -2.90
N PHE A 243 2.99 -25.79 -3.55
CA PHE A 243 3.78 -26.48 -4.58
C PHE A 243 4.81 -27.47 -3.99
N HIS A 244 5.13 -27.38 -2.70
CA HIS A 244 6.09 -28.24 -1.99
C HIS A 244 7.43 -28.47 -2.72
N SER A 245 7.90 -27.49 -3.50
CA SER A 245 9.01 -27.69 -4.44
C SER A 245 10.09 -26.62 -4.31
N ILE A 246 11.34 -27.08 -4.13
CA ILE A 246 12.50 -26.19 -4.08
C ILE A 246 12.74 -25.49 -5.41
N SER A 247 12.48 -26.15 -6.54
CA SER A 247 12.66 -25.53 -7.85
C SER A 247 11.65 -24.41 -8.06
N TYR A 248 10.41 -24.58 -7.58
CA TYR A 248 9.38 -23.54 -7.64
C TYR A 248 9.78 -22.35 -6.78
N GLU A 249 10.24 -22.59 -5.55
CA GLU A 249 10.71 -21.53 -4.64
C GLU A 249 11.92 -20.75 -5.21
N VAL A 250 12.89 -21.43 -5.84
CA VAL A 250 14.05 -20.75 -6.43
C VAL A 250 13.63 -19.88 -7.61
N VAL A 251 12.75 -20.38 -8.49
CA VAL A 251 12.27 -19.62 -9.64
C VAL A 251 11.46 -18.40 -9.19
N THR A 252 10.57 -18.54 -8.20
CA THR A 252 9.82 -17.39 -7.67
C THR A 252 10.73 -16.37 -7.01
N VAL A 253 11.75 -16.77 -6.24
CA VAL A 253 12.73 -15.83 -5.66
C VAL A 253 13.44 -15.02 -6.75
N VAL A 254 13.86 -15.65 -7.83
CA VAL A 254 14.50 -14.94 -8.95
C VAL A 254 13.54 -13.92 -9.57
N ILE A 255 12.27 -14.30 -9.79
CA ILE A 255 11.25 -13.41 -10.36
C ILE A 255 10.93 -12.25 -9.40
N MET A 256 10.76 -12.51 -8.11
CA MET A 256 10.48 -11.49 -7.08
C MET A 256 11.61 -10.46 -7.02
N ILE A 257 12.86 -10.93 -6.98
CA ILE A 257 14.02 -10.04 -6.98
C ILE A 257 14.07 -9.25 -8.29
N ALA A 258 13.88 -9.89 -9.44
CA ALA A 258 13.87 -9.19 -10.73
C ALA A 258 12.76 -8.13 -10.82
N GLY A 259 11.56 -8.40 -10.32
CA GLY A 259 10.44 -7.44 -10.27
C GLY A 259 10.70 -6.26 -9.33
N SER A 260 11.41 -6.51 -8.23
CA SER A 260 11.78 -5.47 -7.25
C SER A 260 12.91 -4.54 -7.70
N LEU A 261 13.61 -4.86 -8.79
CA LEU A 261 14.66 -4.03 -9.36
C LEU A 261 14.09 -2.92 -10.25
N ASN A 262 14.80 -1.79 -10.31
CA ASN A 262 14.42 -0.65 -11.13
C ASN A 262 14.33 -1.02 -12.63
N PHE A 263 13.27 -0.61 -13.33
CA PHE A 263 13.13 -0.82 -14.78
C PHE A 263 14.30 -0.23 -15.60
N ALA A 264 14.95 0.83 -15.11
CA ALA A 264 16.14 1.41 -15.72
C ALA A 264 17.33 0.45 -15.71
N LEU A 265 17.43 -0.37 -14.66
CA LEU A 265 18.47 -1.39 -14.55
C LEU A 265 18.24 -2.51 -15.57
N HIS A 266 16.99 -2.96 -15.75
CA HIS A 266 16.64 -3.94 -16.79
C HIS A 266 17.02 -3.43 -18.18
N TRP A 267 16.71 -2.16 -18.47
CA TRP A 267 17.08 -1.52 -19.73
C TRP A 267 18.60 -1.39 -19.91
N ALA A 268 19.34 -1.02 -18.87
CA ALA A 268 20.80 -0.94 -18.88
C ALA A 268 21.46 -2.32 -19.13
N LEU A 269 20.87 -3.38 -18.56
CA LEU A 269 21.33 -4.75 -18.79
C LEU A 269 21.12 -5.22 -20.23
N TRP A 270 19.97 -4.90 -20.82
CA TRP A 270 19.67 -5.24 -22.21
C TRP A 270 20.56 -4.51 -23.22
N THR A 271 20.99 -3.28 -22.88
CA THR A 271 21.92 -2.49 -23.70
C THR A 271 23.40 -2.86 -23.46
N GLY A 272 23.68 -3.82 -22.58
CA GLY A 272 25.01 -4.42 -22.40
C GLY A 272 25.82 -3.88 -21.21
N ASN A 273 25.30 -2.94 -20.42
CA ASN A 273 26.02 -2.38 -19.27
C ASN A 273 25.87 -3.27 -18.01
N ARG A 274 26.49 -4.45 -18.03
CA ARG A 274 26.46 -5.41 -16.90
C ARG A 274 27.12 -4.90 -15.62
N LYS A 275 27.96 -3.86 -15.71
CA LYS A 275 28.62 -3.26 -14.54
C LYS A 275 27.64 -2.50 -13.65
N GLU A 276 26.50 -2.07 -14.20
CA GLU A 276 25.49 -1.29 -13.49
C GLU A 276 24.98 -2.01 -12.24
N VAL A 277 24.70 -3.33 -12.34
CA VAL A 277 24.18 -4.16 -11.23
C VAL A 277 25.03 -4.09 -9.97
N ARG A 278 26.36 -3.97 -10.11
CA ARG A 278 27.28 -3.96 -8.95
C ARG A 278 27.57 -2.56 -8.42
N ARG A 279 27.33 -1.53 -9.23
CA ARG A 279 27.67 -0.14 -8.89
C ARG A 279 26.45 0.65 -8.43
N ASN A 280 25.27 0.27 -8.90
CA ASN A 280 24.03 0.95 -8.59
C ASN A 280 23.71 0.88 -7.09
N ILE A 281 23.45 2.03 -6.48
CA ILE A 281 23.18 2.15 -5.05
C ILE A 281 21.98 1.30 -4.63
N GLU A 282 20.96 1.18 -5.47
CA GLU A 282 19.74 0.44 -5.15
C GLU A 282 19.99 -1.07 -5.07
N THR A 283 20.75 -1.61 -6.03
CA THR A 283 21.09 -3.04 -6.03
C THR A 283 22.02 -3.39 -4.88
N VAL A 284 22.98 -2.51 -4.58
CA VAL A 284 23.91 -2.72 -3.45
C VAL A 284 23.17 -2.59 -2.12
N SER A 285 22.28 -1.60 -1.95
CA SER A 285 21.52 -1.42 -0.71
C SER A 285 20.53 -2.56 -0.50
N PHE A 286 19.83 -3.01 -1.55
CA PHE A 286 18.94 -4.18 -1.53
C PHE A 286 19.70 -5.43 -1.09
N ALA A 287 20.80 -5.79 -1.79
CA ALA A 287 21.56 -6.99 -1.48
C ALA A 287 22.18 -6.94 -0.06
N THR A 288 22.69 -5.79 0.36
CA THR A 288 23.29 -5.63 1.70
C THR A 288 22.25 -5.81 2.79
N THR A 289 21.11 -5.12 2.69
CA THR A 289 20.06 -5.16 3.73
C THR A 289 19.38 -6.52 3.79
N LEU A 290 19.07 -7.15 2.65
CA LEU A 290 18.51 -8.49 2.61
C LEU A 290 19.45 -9.52 3.25
N MET A 291 20.74 -9.48 2.93
CA MET A 291 21.72 -10.41 3.50
C MET A 291 21.90 -10.20 5.01
N VAL A 292 22.01 -8.94 5.47
CA VAL A 292 22.13 -8.64 6.91
C VAL A 292 20.92 -9.15 7.68
N ILE A 293 19.70 -8.84 7.21
CA ILE A 293 18.47 -9.27 7.88
C ILE A 293 18.36 -10.80 7.86
N THR A 294 18.70 -11.45 6.74
CA THR A 294 18.70 -12.91 6.64
C THR A 294 19.67 -13.55 7.62
N ILE A 295 20.90 -13.05 7.73
CA ILE A 295 21.91 -13.59 8.65
C ILE A 295 21.44 -13.44 10.10
N VAL A 296 20.97 -12.26 10.48
CA VAL A 296 20.50 -11.99 11.85
C VAL A 296 19.29 -12.87 12.19
N ALA A 297 18.29 -12.95 11.33
CA ALA A 297 17.11 -13.77 11.55
C ALA A 297 17.45 -15.27 11.61
N THR A 298 18.30 -15.75 10.68
CA THR A 298 18.76 -17.15 10.64
C THR A 298 19.49 -17.53 11.92
N PHE A 299 20.36 -16.65 12.44
CA PHE A 299 21.07 -16.87 13.70
C PHE A 299 20.10 -17.04 14.89
N TRP A 300 19.09 -16.17 14.99
CA TRP A 300 18.10 -16.26 16.06
C TRP A 300 17.19 -17.47 15.93
N LEU A 301 16.73 -17.80 14.72
CA LEU A 301 15.92 -18.99 14.45
C LEU A 301 16.70 -20.29 14.72
N ALA A 302 18.01 -20.30 14.43
CA ALA A 302 18.89 -21.42 14.79
C ALA A 302 18.97 -21.59 16.32
N LYS A 303 19.16 -20.50 17.06
CA LYS A 303 19.23 -20.52 18.53
C LYS A 303 17.91 -21.00 19.15
N ALA A 304 16.78 -20.64 18.55
CA ALA A 304 15.46 -21.08 18.98
C ALA A 304 15.14 -22.54 18.59
N GLY A 305 15.99 -23.21 17.79
CA GLY A 305 15.78 -24.61 17.40
C GLY A 305 14.54 -24.83 16.54
N VAL A 306 14.09 -23.81 15.79
CA VAL A 306 12.83 -23.84 15.02
C VAL A 306 12.87 -24.88 13.90
N TYR A 307 14.03 -25.08 13.27
CA TYR A 307 14.23 -26.04 12.19
C TYR A 307 15.36 -27.02 12.54
N PRO A 308 15.22 -28.30 12.15
CA PRO A 308 16.18 -29.35 12.51
C PRO A 308 17.49 -29.29 11.72
N ASP A 309 17.44 -28.75 10.49
CA ASP A 309 18.58 -28.76 9.57
C ASP A 309 18.89 -27.36 9.01
N ALA A 310 20.18 -27.10 8.77
CA ALA A 310 20.67 -25.80 8.31
C ALA A 310 20.12 -25.43 6.92
N MET A 311 19.84 -26.42 6.08
CA MET A 311 19.31 -26.20 4.74
C MET A 311 17.87 -25.71 4.78
N SER A 312 16.99 -26.36 5.55
CA SER A 312 15.61 -25.94 5.78
C SER A 312 15.55 -24.58 6.45
N LEU A 313 16.41 -24.34 7.45
CA LEU A 313 16.51 -23.05 8.12
C LEU A 313 16.83 -21.93 7.11
N PHE A 314 17.91 -22.07 6.34
CA PHE A 314 18.29 -21.04 5.37
C PHE A 314 17.26 -20.89 4.25
N ARG A 315 16.74 -22.00 3.70
CA ARG A 315 15.72 -22.01 2.65
C ARG A 315 14.47 -21.24 3.08
N LYS A 316 13.92 -21.55 4.26
CA LYS A 316 12.71 -20.88 4.77
C LYS A 316 12.98 -19.43 5.19
N ALA A 317 14.10 -19.18 5.88
CA ALA A 317 14.46 -17.84 6.32
C ALA A 317 14.70 -16.89 5.14
N PHE A 318 15.55 -17.29 4.19
CA PHE A 318 15.87 -16.49 3.02
C PHE A 318 14.65 -16.26 2.14
N TYR A 319 13.82 -17.29 1.88
CA TYR A 319 12.62 -17.12 1.06
C TYR A 319 11.66 -16.09 1.65
N GLN A 320 11.36 -16.19 2.95
CA GLN A 320 10.41 -15.29 3.60
C GLN A 320 10.94 -13.87 3.69
N LEU A 321 12.22 -13.71 4.00
CA LEU A 321 12.82 -12.38 4.09
C LEU A 321 13.02 -11.77 2.71
N ALA A 322 13.34 -12.54 1.67
CA ALA A 322 13.38 -12.06 0.29
C ALA A 322 11.98 -11.65 -0.19
N SER A 323 10.96 -12.45 0.11
CA SER A 323 9.56 -12.12 -0.19
C SER A 323 9.10 -10.86 0.55
N GLY A 324 9.40 -10.72 1.83
CA GLY A 324 9.11 -9.52 2.62
C GLY A 324 9.88 -8.29 2.11
N HIS A 325 11.17 -8.44 1.81
CA HIS A 325 12.03 -7.34 1.34
C HIS A 325 11.63 -6.82 -0.04
N THR A 326 11.29 -7.73 -0.95
CA THR A 326 10.72 -7.37 -2.26
C THR A 326 9.29 -6.86 -2.18
N THR A 327 8.68 -6.89 -0.99
CA THR A 327 7.26 -6.63 -0.71
C THR A 327 6.29 -7.53 -1.46
N THR A 328 6.74 -8.72 -1.91
CA THR A 328 5.89 -9.64 -2.66
C THR A 328 4.83 -10.28 -1.77
N GLY A 329 5.17 -10.74 -0.57
CA GLY A 329 4.20 -11.38 0.33
C GLY A 329 3.88 -12.86 0.03
N PHE A 330 4.66 -13.51 -0.83
CA PHE A 330 4.64 -14.98 -0.93
C PHE A 330 5.18 -15.64 0.32
N SER A 331 4.56 -16.77 0.70
CA SER A 331 4.93 -17.51 1.90
C SER A 331 5.13 -19.00 1.60
N THR A 332 6.18 -19.56 2.20
CA THR A 332 6.48 -21.00 2.22
C THR A 332 6.35 -21.58 3.63
N ILE A 333 5.72 -20.85 4.55
CA ILE A 333 5.39 -21.30 5.91
C ILE A 333 3.92 -21.04 6.19
N TYR A 334 3.33 -21.87 7.05
CA TYR A 334 1.95 -21.68 7.45
C TYR A 334 1.82 -20.47 8.37
N SER A 335 0.78 -19.65 8.20
CA SER A 335 0.61 -18.39 8.93
C SER A 335 0.61 -18.57 10.45
N LYS A 336 -0.02 -19.65 10.96
CA LYS A 336 0.01 -19.95 12.41
C LYS A 336 1.42 -20.31 12.90
N ALA A 337 2.19 -21.02 12.08
CA ALA A 337 3.57 -21.39 12.44
C ALA A 337 4.51 -20.18 12.40
N PHE A 338 4.27 -19.21 11.52
CA PHE A 338 5.00 -17.94 11.55
C PHE A 338 4.80 -17.22 12.88
N ILE A 339 3.56 -17.11 13.36
CA ILE A 339 3.29 -16.42 14.63
C ILE A 339 3.85 -17.21 15.82
N SER A 340 3.59 -18.52 15.89
CA SER A 340 3.93 -19.32 17.06
C SER A 340 5.39 -19.75 17.14
N GLN A 341 6.07 -19.98 16.02
CA GLN A 341 7.44 -20.54 15.99
C GLN A 341 8.51 -19.50 15.68
N TRP A 342 8.27 -18.58 14.73
CA TRP A 342 9.25 -17.52 14.43
C TRP A 342 9.27 -16.42 15.51
N GLY A 343 8.17 -16.31 16.25
CA GLY A 343 8.04 -15.40 17.39
C GLY A 343 8.28 -13.93 17.04
N PRO A 344 8.51 -13.07 18.05
CA PRO A 344 8.68 -11.64 17.86
C PRO A 344 9.86 -11.28 16.95
N VAL A 345 10.96 -12.02 17.04
CA VAL A 345 12.17 -11.72 16.25
C VAL A 345 11.91 -11.90 14.75
N GLY A 346 11.26 -12.99 14.35
CA GLY A 346 10.95 -13.22 12.94
C GLY A 346 9.91 -12.25 12.38
N MET A 347 8.94 -11.84 13.21
CA MET A 347 7.98 -10.80 12.85
C MET A 347 8.68 -9.45 12.66
N ILE A 348 9.53 -9.02 13.60
CA ILE A 348 10.31 -7.77 13.49
C ILE A 348 11.22 -7.80 12.26
N ALA A 349 11.93 -8.91 12.03
CA ALA A 349 12.82 -9.04 10.87
C ALA A 349 12.05 -8.91 9.54
N THR A 350 10.88 -9.54 9.44
CA THR A 350 10.03 -9.48 8.25
C THR A 350 9.45 -8.07 8.06
N THR A 351 8.99 -7.44 9.15
CA THR A 351 8.48 -6.06 9.13
C THR A 351 9.56 -5.07 8.69
N ILE A 352 10.80 -5.19 9.20
CA ILE A 352 11.94 -4.36 8.77
C ILE A 352 12.23 -4.59 7.29
N ALA A 353 12.23 -5.85 6.83
CA ALA A 353 12.42 -6.17 5.43
C ALA A 353 11.36 -5.48 4.54
N MET A 354 10.08 -5.59 4.90
CA MET A 354 8.97 -4.94 4.18
C MET A 354 9.04 -3.41 4.20
N ALA A 355 9.48 -2.83 5.32
CA ALA A 355 9.61 -1.38 5.47
C ALA A 355 10.73 -0.81 4.56
N ILE A 356 11.86 -1.51 4.42
CA ILE A 356 12.94 -1.11 3.51
C ILE A 356 12.44 -1.18 2.06
N GLY A 357 11.86 -2.32 1.69
CA GLY A 357 11.21 -2.54 0.40
C GLY A 357 12.13 -2.55 -0.82
N ALA A 358 11.51 -2.41 -1.98
CA ALA A 358 12.12 -2.58 -3.30
C ALA A 358 12.87 -1.33 -3.82
N SER A 359 13.35 -1.35 -5.07
CA SER A 359 13.96 -0.18 -5.73
C SER A 359 12.92 0.88 -6.14
N ALA A 360 13.34 2.11 -6.37
CA ALA A 360 12.56 3.12 -7.05
C ALA A 360 12.26 2.69 -8.49
N CYS A 361 11.15 3.18 -9.06
CA CYS A 361 10.69 2.78 -10.39
C CYS A 361 10.71 1.25 -10.61
N SER A 362 10.26 0.50 -9.59
CA SER A 362 10.00 -0.94 -9.62
C SER A 362 8.54 -1.19 -9.21
N THR A 363 8.09 -2.44 -9.20
CA THR A 363 6.72 -2.79 -8.81
C THR A 363 6.49 -2.82 -7.30
N GLY A 364 7.56 -2.93 -6.49
CA GLY A 364 7.44 -3.12 -5.03
C GLY A 364 7.20 -1.84 -4.25
N GLY A 365 6.95 -1.95 -2.96
CA GLY A 365 6.65 -0.84 -2.04
C GLY A 365 7.81 -0.46 -1.13
N GLY A 366 7.48 0.13 0.02
CA GLY A 366 8.39 0.49 1.12
C GLY A 366 9.04 1.87 1.00
N ILE A 367 9.99 2.14 1.91
CA ILE A 367 10.79 3.38 1.94
C ILE A 367 11.63 3.53 0.66
N LYS A 368 11.96 2.42 0.01
CA LYS A 368 12.79 2.28 -1.19
C LYS A 368 14.28 2.32 -0.90
N GLY A 369 15.01 1.40 -1.53
CA GLY A 369 16.46 1.25 -1.37
C GLY A 369 17.27 2.52 -1.70
N ILE A 370 16.82 3.34 -2.66
CA ILE A 370 17.48 4.62 -2.99
C ILE A 370 17.43 5.62 -1.83
N ARG A 371 16.29 5.74 -1.12
CA ARG A 371 16.13 6.72 -0.03
C ARG A 371 16.99 6.34 1.16
N LEU A 372 16.99 5.04 1.51
CA LEU A 372 17.87 4.52 2.55
C LEU A 372 19.36 4.74 2.20
N GLY A 373 19.73 4.52 0.94
CA GLY A 373 21.08 4.77 0.45
C GLY A 373 21.50 6.25 0.52
N ILE A 374 20.61 7.16 0.11
CA ILE A 374 20.81 8.62 0.20
C ILE A 374 21.00 9.05 1.65
N ILE A 375 20.11 8.62 2.56
CA ILE A 375 20.17 8.97 3.98
C ILE A 375 21.46 8.45 4.61
N THR A 376 21.85 7.21 4.30
CA THR A 376 23.09 6.63 4.81
C THR A 376 24.33 7.37 4.30
N LYS A 377 24.34 7.76 3.01
CA LYS A 377 25.43 8.56 2.44
C LYS A 377 25.50 9.98 3.00
N ALA A 378 24.35 10.60 3.27
CA ALA A 378 24.27 11.89 3.94
C ALA A 378 24.87 11.81 5.35
N PHE A 379 24.44 10.82 6.13
CA PHE A 379 24.98 10.60 7.47
C PHE A 379 26.49 10.38 7.48
N LEU A 380 27.01 9.56 6.56
CA LEU A 380 28.46 9.35 6.41
C LEU A 380 29.19 10.62 5.93
N GLN A 381 28.55 11.46 5.13
CA GLN A 381 29.09 12.76 4.71
C GLN A 381 29.19 13.71 5.91
N ASP A 382 28.18 13.74 6.78
CA ASP A 382 28.17 14.58 7.97
C ASP A 382 29.24 14.14 8.98
N ILE A 383 29.40 12.84 9.22
CA ILE A 383 30.50 12.30 10.04
C ILE A 383 31.85 12.75 9.47
N ARG A 384 32.06 12.59 8.17
CA ARG A 384 33.31 13.00 7.52
C ARG A 384 33.53 14.51 7.63
N ARG A 385 32.48 15.30 7.49
CA ARG A 385 32.54 16.76 7.61
C ARG A 385 32.92 17.19 9.03
N MET A 386 32.37 16.53 10.06
CA MET A 386 32.70 16.81 11.47
C MET A 386 34.16 16.46 11.81
N ILE A 387 34.72 15.43 11.18
CA ILE A 387 36.11 14.99 11.40
C ILE A 387 37.09 15.78 10.53
N SER A 388 36.64 16.35 9.42
CA SER A 388 37.51 17.07 8.48
C SER A 388 37.82 18.49 8.97
N PRO A 389 38.98 19.06 8.60
CA PRO A 389 39.30 20.45 8.87
C PRO A 389 38.22 21.41 8.33
N GLU A 390 38.03 22.57 8.97
CA GLU A 390 37.01 23.56 8.57
C GLU A 390 37.11 24.02 7.10
N SER A 391 38.31 23.93 6.51
CA SER A 391 38.58 24.28 5.11
C SER A 391 38.25 23.17 4.10
N ALA A 392 37.92 21.96 4.55
CA ALA A 392 37.69 20.82 3.68
C ALA A 392 36.26 20.80 3.12
N VAL A 393 36.14 20.81 1.78
CA VAL A 393 34.86 20.64 1.09
C VAL A 393 34.56 19.14 0.94
N VAL A 394 33.78 18.58 1.86
CA VAL A 394 33.33 17.18 1.79
C VAL A 394 32.07 17.10 0.95
N ARG A 395 32.15 16.45 -0.22
CA ARG A 395 30.98 16.12 -1.05
C ARG A 395 30.89 14.62 -1.24
N ALA A 396 29.74 14.02 -0.95
CA ALA A 396 29.46 12.64 -1.32
C ALA A 396 28.84 12.58 -2.72
N LYS A 397 29.08 11.47 -3.40
CA LYS A 397 28.38 11.07 -4.61
C LYS A 397 27.85 9.66 -4.45
N PHE A 398 26.78 9.36 -5.16
CA PHE A 398 26.28 8.00 -5.32
C PHE A 398 26.04 7.71 -6.80
N HIS A 399 25.95 6.42 -7.13
CA HIS A 399 25.75 5.97 -8.49
C HIS A 399 24.36 5.37 -8.64
N HIS A 400 23.58 5.92 -9.57
CA HIS A 400 22.25 5.44 -9.94
C HIS A 400 22.04 5.66 -11.43
N ILE A 401 22.46 4.72 -12.28
CA ILE A 401 22.61 4.84 -13.75
C ILE A 401 23.68 5.86 -14.17
N ARG A 402 23.78 6.97 -13.44
CA ARG A 402 24.77 8.03 -13.54
C ARG A 402 25.29 8.39 -12.14
N ASP A 403 26.47 9.01 -12.09
CA ASP A 403 26.98 9.58 -10.85
C ASP A 403 26.20 10.86 -10.53
N ILE A 404 25.63 10.92 -9.32
CA ILE A 404 24.85 12.05 -8.81
C ILE A 404 25.53 12.56 -7.54
N PHE A 405 25.71 13.88 -7.45
CA PHE A 405 26.20 14.52 -6.24
C PHE A 405 25.07 14.64 -5.22
N LEU A 406 25.41 14.44 -3.95
CA LEU A 406 24.44 14.58 -2.88
C LEU A 406 24.15 16.07 -2.65
N GLU A 407 22.93 16.49 -2.97
CA GLU A 407 22.44 17.84 -2.74
C GLU A 407 21.47 17.86 -1.55
N ASP A 408 21.46 18.94 -0.77
CA ASP A 408 20.60 19.07 0.42
C ASP A 408 19.11 18.91 0.10
N GLY A 409 18.68 19.36 -1.08
CA GLY A 409 17.30 19.19 -1.55
C GLY A 409 16.91 17.71 -1.72
N LEU A 410 17.83 16.89 -2.21
CA LEU A 410 17.61 15.45 -2.38
C LEU A 410 17.54 14.73 -1.03
N VAL A 411 18.44 15.09 -0.10
CA VAL A 411 18.45 14.53 1.26
C VAL A 411 17.18 14.92 2.01
N ARG A 412 16.78 16.19 1.95
CA ARG A 412 15.55 16.68 2.57
C ARG A 412 14.32 15.97 2.01
N SER A 413 14.22 15.82 0.69
CA SER A 413 13.11 15.09 0.05
C SER A 413 13.06 13.63 0.51
N ALA A 414 14.21 12.93 0.53
CA ALA A 414 14.28 11.55 0.99
C ALA A 414 13.86 11.40 2.47
N LEU A 415 14.30 12.31 3.34
CA LEU A 415 13.91 12.33 4.76
C LEU A 415 12.42 12.64 4.94
N THR A 416 11.87 13.64 4.24
CA THR A 416 10.44 13.98 4.34
C THR A 416 9.55 12.81 3.95
N ILE A 417 9.87 12.10 2.86
CA ILE A 417 9.09 10.92 2.45
C ILE A 417 9.24 9.79 3.47
N THR A 418 10.43 9.58 4.02
CA THR A 418 10.69 8.54 5.03
C THR A 418 9.92 8.82 6.33
N VAL A 419 9.94 10.07 6.80
CA VAL A 419 9.18 10.47 8.00
C VAL A 419 7.68 10.33 7.74
N ALA A 420 7.16 10.83 6.62
CA ALA A 420 5.75 10.67 6.28
C ALA A 420 5.32 9.19 6.22
N TYR A 421 6.17 8.32 5.66
CA TYR A 421 5.95 6.88 5.65
C TYR A 421 5.88 6.29 7.07
N LEU A 422 6.84 6.62 7.94
CA LEU A 422 6.88 6.13 9.32
C LEU A 422 5.71 6.64 10.15
N THR A 423 5.32 7.90 9.98
CA THR A 423 4.13 8.48 10.64
C THR A 423 2.87 7.75 10.20
N MET A 424 2.68 7.54 8.89
CA MET A 424 1.52 6.81 8.39
C MET A 424 1.51 5.36 8.88
N TYR A 425 2.66 4.69 8.88
CA TYR A 425 2.82 3.33 9.38
C TYR A 425 2.47 3.23 10.87
N ALA A 426 2.93 4.19 11.69
CA ALA A 426 2.63 4.24 13.12
C ALA A 426 1.14 4.46 13.39
N LEU A 427 0.52 5.42 12.70
CA LEU A 427 -0.92 5.69 12.82
C LEU A 427 -1.76 4.47 12.41
N ALA A 428 -1.45 3.86 11.27
CA ALA A 428 -2.16 2.66 10.80
C ALA A 428 -1.96 1.46 11.74
N SER A 429 -0.75 1.27 12.27
CA SER A 429 -0.46 0.20 13.24
C SER A 429 -1.23 0.41 14.54
N PHE A 430 -1.29 1.65 15.03
CA PHE A 430 -2.02 1.97 16.26
C PHE A 430 -3.52 1.71 16.13
N MET A 431 -4.14 2.13 15.01
CA MET A 431 -5.53 1.78 14.70
C MET A 431 -5.71 0.26 14.53
N GLY A 432 -4.78 -0.40 13.84
CA GLY A 432 -4.79 -1.85 13.64
C GLY A 432 -4.76 -2.64 14.95
N THR A 433 -4.00 -2.18 15.95
CA THR A 433 -3.99 -2.78 17.29
C THR A 433 -5.36 -2.70 17.94
N LEU A 434 -6.00 -1.52 17.93
CA LEU A 434 -7.31 -1.33 18.55
C LEU A 434 -8.39 -2.21 17.88
N TYR A 435 -8.53 -2.11 16.56
CA TYR A 435 -9.56 -2.88 15.83
C TYR A 435 -9.24 -4.38 15.80
N GLY A 436 -7.97 -4.77 15.77
CA GLY A 436 -7.54 -6.15 15.90
C GLY A 436 -7.87 -6.74 17.26
N TRP A 437 -7.67 -5.99 18.34
CA TRP A 437 -8.05 -6.38 19.70
C TRP A 437 -9.57 -6.56 19.83
N VAL A 438 -10.36 -5.62 19.31
CA VAL A 438 -11.83 -5.68 19.29
C VAL A 438 -12.30 -6.96 18.57
N ALA A 439 -11.74 -7.25 17.39
CA ALA A 439 -12.10 -8.44 16.62
C ALA A 439 -11.72 -9.75 17.33
N GLN A 440 -10.54 -9.82 17.97
CA GLN A 440 -10.09 -11.02 18.71
C GLN A 440 -11.00 -11.37 19.89
N HIS A 441 -11.66 -10.36 20.48
CA HIS A 441 -12.60 -10.55 21.59
C HIS A 441 -14.04 -10.78 21.11
N GLY A 442 -14.27 -10.92 19.81
CA GLY A 442 -15.61 -11.09 19.22
C GLY A 442 -16.52 -9.87 19.42
N LEU A 443 -15.91 -8.71 19.69
CA LEU A 443 -16.63 -7.46 19.89
C LEU A 443 -16.85 -6.78 18.55
N GLN A 444 -17.94 -6.03 18.43
CA GLN A 444 -18.23 -5.26 17.22
C GLN A 444 -18.12 -3.76 17.51
N PRO A 445 -17.23 -3.05 16.80
CA PRO A 445 -17.15 -1.60 16.92
C PRO A 445 -18.40 -0.97 16.27
N THR A 446 -18.89 0.11 16.87
CA THR A 446 -19.99 0.92 16.37
C THR A 446 -19.63 2.40 16.49
N GLY A 447 -20.13 3.20 15.56
CA GLY A 447 -19.81 4.63 15.49
C GLY A 447 -18.37 4.93 15.07
N MET A 448 -18.04 6.22 15.08
CA MET A 448 -16.70 6.70 14.72
C MET A 448 -15.72 6.51 15.88
N PRO A 449 -14.44 6.22 15.60
CA PRO A 449 -13.40 6.27 16.63
C PRO A 449 -13.30 7.69 17.19
N GLY A 450 -13.14 7.81 18.50
CA GLY A 450 -12.91 9.07 19.20
C GLY A 450 -11.59 9.04 19.95
N ALA A 451 -11.04 10.21 20.26
CA ALA A 451 -9.92 10.37 21.16
C ALA A 451 -10.40 11.02 22.47
N VAL A 452 -9.89 10.56 23.61
CA VAL A 452 -10.12 11.19 24.92
C VAL A 452 -8.77 11.62 25.47
N TYR A 453 -8.65 12.91 25.78
CA TYR A 453 -7.46 13.47 26.41
C TYR A 453 -7.61 13.38 27.92
N LEU A 454 -6.83 12.52 28.56
CA LEU A 454 -6.88 12.28 30.01
C LEU A 454 -6.22 13.40 30.82
N THR A 455 -5.40 14.22 30.17
CA THR A 455 -4.71 15.38 30.77
C THR A 455 -5.09 16.65 30.02
N ALA A 456 -5.27 17.75 30.75
CA ALA A 456 -5.56 19.04 30.15
C ALA A 456 -4.29 19.62 29.48
N PRO A 457 -4.37 20.11 28.22
CA PRO A 457 -3.21 20.61 27.48
C PRO A 457 -2.50 21.82 28.12
N ASP A 458 -3.22 22.57 28.95
CA ASP A 458 -2.75 23.75 29.67
C ASP A 458 -2.08 23.41 31.02
N GLU A 459 -2.38 22.24 31.58
CA GLU A 459 -1.84 21.80 32.87
C GLU A 459 -0.58 20.92 32.73
N VAL A 460 -0.46 20.20 31.62
CA VAL A 460 0.56 19.17 31.42
C VAL A 460 1.37 19.43 30.15
N PRO A 461 2.72 19.46 30.20
CA PRO A 461 3.55 19.57 29.00
C PRO A 461 3.23 18.44 28.02
N GLU A 462 3.24 18.72 26.70
CA GLU A 462 2.89 17.73 25.66
C GLU A 462 3.62 16.38 25.81
N SER A 463 4.87 16.39 26.30
CA SER A 463 5.65 15.17 26.56
C SER A 463 5.05 14.23 27.61
N GLN A 464 4.12 14.72 28.42
CA GLN A 464 3.41 14.00 29.49
C GLN A 464 1.90 13.95 29.23
N ALA A 465 1.43 14.45 28.08
CA ALA A 465 0.03 14.41 27.74
C ALA A 465 -0.43 12.96 27.56
N ALA A 466 -1.45 12.56 28.32
CA ALA A 466 -2.05 11.24 28.22
C ALA A 466 -3.34 11.35 27.42
N TRP A 467 -3.48 10.49 26.42
CA TRP A 467 -4.68 10.37 25.60
C TRP A 467 -4.92 8.91 25.25
N GLU A 468 -6.16 8.58 24.93
CA GLU A 468 -6.57 7.25 24.52
C GLU A 468 -7.47 7.34 23.28
N LEU A 469 -7.39 6.33 22.41
CA LEU A 469 -8.31 6.15 21.30
C LEU A 469 -9.39 5.14 21.73
N GLN A 470 -10.64 5.46 21.46
CA GLN A 470 -11.78 4.60 21.80
C GLN A 470 -12.69 4.43 20.60
N THR A 471 -13.35 3.27 20.51
CA THR A 471 -14.47 3.04 19.61
C THR A 471 -15.63 2.53 20.45
N ALA A 472 -16.86 2.95 20.14
CA ALA A 472 -18.01 2.42 20.86
C ALA A 472 -18.23 0.96 20.47
N LEU A 473 -18.78 0.16 21.37
CA LEU A 473 -18.99 -1.28 21.17
C LEU A 473 -20.47 -1.62 21.23
N VAL A 474 -20.89 -2.57 20.40
CA VAL A 474 -22.24 -3.13 20.46
C VAL A 474 -22.40 -4.02 21.70
N GLY A 475 -23.55 -3.94 22.38
CA GLY A 475 -23.97 -4.95 23.36
C GLY A 475 -23.45 -4.78 24.79
N SER A 476 -22.89 -3.63 25.15
CA SER A 476 -22.40 -3.32 26.51
C SER A 476 -21.54 -4.44 27.14
N PRO A 477 -20.41 -4.80 26.51
CA PRO A 477 -19.51 -5.82 27.04
C PRO A 477 -18.98 -5.44 28.43
N ALA A 478 -18.61 -6.45 29.23
CA ALA A 478 -18.10 -6.25 30.58
C ALA A 478 -16.82 -5.39 30.57
N PRO A 479 -16.70 -4.38 31.46
CA PRO A 479 -15.48 -3.58 31.55
C PRO A 479 -14.26 -4.45 31.88
N SER A 480 -13.13 -4.11 31.28
CA SER A 480 -11.83 -4.72 31.52
C SER A 480 -10.76 -3.64 31.61
N ALA A 481 -9.80 -3.82 32.50
CA ALA A 481 -8.58 -3.03 32.48
C ALA A 481 -7.81 -3.27 31.16
N PRO A 482 -6.96 -2.32 30.72
CA PRO A 482 -6.06 -2.54 29.60
C PRO A 482 -5.19 -3.79 29.82
N ASP A 483 -5.10 -4.65 28.82
CA ASP A 483 -4.20 -5.81 28.83
C ASP A 483 -2.77 -5.42 28.36
N GLU A 484 -1.93 -6.41 28.07
CA GLU A 484 -0.55 -6.18 27.58
C GLU A 484 -0.50 -5.38 26.25
N SER A 485 -1.58 -5.37 25.48
CA SER A 485 -1.69 -4.56 24.25
C SER A 485 -2.09 -3.10 24.52
N GLY A 486 -2.39 -2.76 25.77
CA GLY A 486 -2.90 -1.46 26.16
C GLY A 486 -4.38 -1.23 25.82
N CYS A 487 -5.11 -2.27 25.38
CA CYS A 487 -6.53 -2.19 25.03
C CYS A 487 -7.41 -2.81 26.13
N GLY A 488 -8.56 -2.21 26.39
CA GLY A 488 -9.54 -2.70 27.36
C GLY A 488 -10.94 -2.14 27.09
N VAL A 489 -11.95 -2.72 27.73
CA VAL A 489 -13.32 -2.22 27.68
C VAL A 489 -13.56 -1.29 28.86
N ARG A 490 -14.00 -0.06 28.59
CA ARG A 490 -14.50 0.82 29.64
C ARG A 490 -15.97 1.13 29.40
N GLN A 491 -16.77 1.01 30.45
CA GLN A 491 -18.12 1.55 30.45
C GLN A 491 -18.05 3.01 30.90
N ASN A 492 -18.30 3.93 29.97
CA ASN A 492 -18.43 5.34 30.31
C ASN A 492 -19.81 5.55 30.98
N PRO A 493 -19.87 6.02 32.25
CA PRO A 493 -21.14 6.28 32.91
C PRO A 493 -21.90 7.38 32.17
N ALA A 494 -23.23 7.37 32.28
CA ALA A 494 -24.05 8.48 31.83
C ALA A 494 -23.64 9.74 32.61
N ILE A 495 -23.06 10.71 31.91
CA ILE A 495 -22.55 11.93 32.52
C ILE A 495 -23.21 13.13 31.85
N GLN A 496 -23.60 14.11 32.67
CA GLN A 496 -24.09 15.36 32.14
C GLN A 496 -22.90 16.09 31.52
N VAL A 497 -23.04 16.55 30.29
CA VAL A 497 -22.00 17.29 29.58
C VAL A 497 -22.47 18.70 29.30
N ALA A 498 -21.61 19.68 29.58
CA ALA A 498 -21.70 20.98 28.94
C ALA A 498 -20.97 20.85 27.61
N PHE A 499 -21.59 21.25 26.52
CA PHE A 499 -20.99 21.12 25.21
C PHE A 499 -21.06 22.43 24.44
N THR A 500 -20.12 22.61 23.52
CA THR A 500 -20.16 23.68 22.53
C THR A 500 -19.65 23.16 21.19
N MET A 501 -20.05 23.85 20.13
CA MET A 501 -19.60 23.55 18.78
C MET A 501 -18.45 24.49 18.42
N HIS A 502 -17.26 23.92 18.22
CA HIS A 502 -16.16 24.61 17.56
C HIS A 502 -16.35 24.53 16.05
N ARG A 503 -16.25 25.68 15.38
CA ARG A 503 -16.19 25.78 13.93
C ARG A 503 -14.89 26.43 13.52
N GLY A 504 -14.02 25.70 12.84
CA GLY A 504 -12.71 26.18 12.42
C GLY A 504 -11.59 25.16 12.61
N PRO A 505 -10.36 25.53 12.22
CA PRO A 505 -9.23 24.61 12.24
C PRO A 505 -8.78 24.26 13.67
N TYR A 506 -8.25 23.05 13.84
CA TYR A 506 -7.93 22.45 15.15
C TYR A 506 -6.90 23.24 15.98
N ASP A 507 -6.06 24.06 15.35
CA ASP A 507 -5.12 24.95 16.03
C ASP A 507 -5.81 26.07 16.82
N THR A 508 -7.07 26.37 16.52
CA THR A 508 -7.88 27.40 17.20
C THR A 508 -8.85 26.82 18.24
N VAL A 509 -8.85 25.50 18.43
CA VAL A 509 -9.79 24.82 19.34
C VAL A 509 -9.63 25.27 20.80
N SER A 510 -8.41 25.65 21.19
CA SER A 510 -8.06 26.13 22.55
C SER A 510 -8.88 27.34 23.00
N ASP A 511 -9.23 28.25 22.08
CA ASP A 511 -10.07 29.41 22.40
C ASP A 511 -11.50 28.99 22.76
N THR A 512 -11.98 27.92 22.12
CA THR A 512 -13.33 27.39 22.35
C THR A 512 -13.39 26.57 23.64
N TYR A 513 -12.32 25.85 23.96
CA TYR A 513 -12.11 25.24 25.29
C TYR A 513 -12.21 26.29 26.39
N SER A 514 -11.49 27.41 26.23
CA SER A 514 -11.49 28.50 27.21
C SER A 514 -12.88 29.11 27.40
N GLN A 515 -13.62 29.30 26.30
CA GLN A 515 -15.00 29.82 26.34
C GLN A 515 -15.97 28.85 27.03
N LEU A 516 -15.90 27.55 26.73
CA LEU A 516 -16.73 26.54 27.39
C LEU A 516 -16.40 26.49 28.89
N GLY A 517 -15.12 26.56 29.26
CA GLY A 517 -14.67 26.63 30.65
C GLY A 517 -15.24 27.82 31.42
N GLN A 518 -15.15 29.02 30.82
CA GLN A 518 -15.75 30.23 31.41
C GLN A 518 -17.26 30.11 31.55
N TRP A 519 -17.94 29.54 30.54
CA TRP A 519 -19.38 29.33 30.59
C TRP A 519 -19.77 28.35 31.69
N THR A 520 -19.06 27.22 31.83
CA THR A 520 -19.31 26.24 32.89
C THR A 520 -19.13 26.86 34.27
N ALA A 521 -18.05 27.62 34.48
CA ALA A 521 -17.78 28.29 35.74
C ALA A 521 -18.86 29.33 36.09
N THR A 522 -19.30 30.13 35.11
CA THR A 522 -20.33 31.16 35.30
C THR A 522 -21.71 30.57 35.61
N ASN A 523 -22.00 29.38 35.07
CA ASN A 523 -23.30 28.72 35.23
C ASN A 523 -23.35 27.71 36.39
N GLY A 524 -22.34 27.70 37.28
CA GLY A 524 -22.32 26.86 38.48
C GLY A 524 -22.09 25.36 38.20
N PHE A 525 -21.44 25.05 37.07
CA PHE A 525 -21.05 23.69 36.72
C PHE A 525 -19.57 23.47 37.03
N ALA A 526 -19.26 22.41 37.77
CA ALA A 526 -17.89 21.96 38.01
C ALA A 526 -17.54 20.84 37.02
N MET A 527 -16.35 20.90 36.43
CA MET A 527 -15.85 19.82 35.57
C MET A 527 -15.48 18.62 36.44
N VAL A 528 -16.04 17.46 36.13
CA VAL A 528 -15.91 16.21 36.92
C VAL A 528 -15.19 15.08 36.18
N GLY A 529 -14.70 15.37 34.97
CA GLY A 529 -13.97 14.41 34.16
C GLY A 529 -13.22 15.09 33.01
N PRO A 530 -12.38 14.35 32.29
CA PRO A 530 -11.60 14.90 31.19
C PRO A 530 -12.50 15.42 30.06
N PRO A 531 -12.12 16.50 29.38
CA PRO A 531 -12.85 17.00 28.24
C PRO A 531 -12.81 16.00 27.07
N GLN A 532 -13.88 15.96 26.29
CA GLN A 532 -14.03 15.06 25.14
C GLN A 532 -14.24 15.87 23.86
N GLU A 533 -13.67 15.42 22.76
CA GLU A 533 -13.89 15.98 21.43
C GLU A 533 -14.60 14.95 20.55
N VAL A 534 -15.64 15.39 19.83
CA VAL A 534 -16.28 14.60 18.78
C VAL A 534 -16.12 15.36 17.47
N TYR A 535 -15.31 14.80 16.57
CA TYR A 535 -15.09 15.35 15.24
C TYR A 535 -16.27 14.97 14.34
N LEU A 536 -17.15 15.92 14.06
CA LEU A 536 -18.39 15.70 13.31
C LEU A 536 -18.22 15.89 11.80
N SER A 537 -17.13 16.54 11.40
CA SER A 537 -16.80 16.78 10.01
C SER A 537 -15.58 15.98 9.60
N ASP A 538 -15.63 15.34 8.44
CA ASP A 538 -14.45 14.73 7.84
C ASP A 538 -13.53 15.84 7.27
N PRO A 539 -12.27 15.95 7.74
CA PRO A 539 -11.29 16.89 7.20
C PRO A 539 -11.01 16.72 5.70
N ALA A 540 -11.39 15.58 5.12
CA ALA A 540 -11.32 15.34 3.69
C ALA A 540 -12.50 15.94 2.90
N GLU A 541 -13.64 16.21 3.54
CA GLU A 541 -14.89 16.63 2.88
C GLU A 541 -15.17 18.13 3.00
N VAL A 542 -14.71 18.77 4.06
CA VAL A 542 -14.94 20.20 4.34
C VAL A 542 -13.63 20.97 4.48
N PRO A 543 -13.56 22.26 4.09
CA PRO A 543 -12.36 23.06 4.32
C PRO A 543 -12.11 23.30 5.83
N PRO A 544 -10.88 23.62 6.26
CA PRO A 544 -10.55 23.81 7.68
C PRO A 544 -11.42 24.83 8.42
N GLU A 545 -11.86 25.88 7.72
CA GLU A 545 -12.79 26.92 8.21
C GLU A 545 -14.18 26.36 8.58
N GLU A 546 -14.50 25.16 8.08
CA GLU A 546 -15.79 24.48 8.22
C GLU A 546 -15.67 23.19 9.02
N TYR A 547 -14.50 22.88 9.59
CA TYR A 547 -14.38 21.77 10.52
C TYR A 547 -15.33 21.99 11.71
N LEU A 548 -16.08 20.95 12.05
CA LEU A 548 -17.01 20.91 13.17
C LEU A 548 -16.47 19.93 14.20
N THR A 549 -16.09 20.47 15.35
CA THR A 549 -15.71 19.69 16.52
C THR A 549 -16.66 20.03 17.65
N GLU A 550 -17.38 19.04 18.16
CA GLU A 550 -18.14 19.19 19.38
C GLU A 550 -17.20 18.97 20.58
N ILE A 551 -17.01 20.01 21.39
CA ILE A 551 -16.24 19.94 22.63
C ILE A 551 -17.21 19.71 23.77
N ARG A 552 -16.96 18.69 24.60
CA ARG A 552 -17.82 18.30 25.72
C ARG A 552 -17.01 18.29 27.01
N PHE A 553 -17.46 19.03 28.01
CA PHE A 553 -16.95 18.96 29.38
C PHE A 553 -17.91 18.12 30.22
N PRO A 554 -17.47 16.98 30.77
CA PRO A 554 -18.24 16.28 31.78
C PRO A 554 -18.40 17.17 33.00
N VAL A 555 -19.65 17.50 33.36
CA VAL A 555 -19.98 18.45 34.42
C VAL A 555 -20.95 17.85 35.43
N SER A 556 -20.86 18.33 36.68
CA SER A 556 -21.93 18.21 37.66
C SER A 556 -22.34 19.61 38.11
N ARG A 557 -23.61 19.80 38.47
CA ARG A 557 -23.98 21.00 39.24
C ARG A 557 -23.29 20.93 40.60
N GLY A 558 -22.56 21.99 40.93
CA GLY A 558 -21.96 22.17 42.25
C GLY A 558 -23.02 22.37 43.33
#